data_AF-A0A9D0VI93-F1
#
_entry.id   AF-A0A9D0VI93-F1
#
_cell.length_a   1.000
_cell.length_b   1.000
_cell.length_c   1.000
_cell.angle_alpha   90.00
_cell.angle_beta   90.00
_cell.angle_gamma   90.00
#
_symmetry.space_group_name_H-M   'P 1'
#
loop_
_entity.id
_entity.type
_entity.pdbx_description
1 polymer ?
#
loop_
_entity_poly.entity_id
_entity_poly.type
_entity_poly.pdbx_seq_one_letter_code
_entity_poly.pdbx_strand_id
1 'polypeptide(L)'
;MRGDEAQEDNVSMRRFEYIQGNTAKFWEVARRGSTLTVRSGRIGGTAKEPRTKQLDDYMAAEREFDRLIRDKLRRGYVEVDDASEPEAPMPDRLLVLRTLEGGEELRLEPSATRYIVWRMVEVGVMDKQERPPDLQRWLYRASRRLRLEDVPEDGHPLQDEFWDLYMELSAADRRTESSQHGIVGAYKLSIGTDWIITAKEAANLAEASHTRPPRRHKASNSQRELLKDWIEFNQKGASQGGYIVECLEETPV
;
A
#
# COMPACT_ATOMS: atom_id res chain seq x y z
N MET A 1 10.42 15.58 -55.45
CA MET A 1 9.42 15.58 -54.36
C MET A 1 10.06 14.89 -53.19
N ARG A 2 10.51 15.66 -52.19
CA ARG A 2 11.15 15.18 -50.97
C ARG A 2 10.05 15.12 -49.91
N GLY A 3 9.90 13.98 -49.25
CA GLY A 3 8.83 13.73 -48.30
C GLY A 3 8.93 14.64 -47.09
N ASP A 4 7.86 15.40 -46.84
CA ASP A 4 7.50 15.89 -45.52
C ASP A 4 6.84 14.71 -44.77
N GLU A 5 7.64 13.82 -44.20
CA GLU A 5 7.18 12.99 -43.09
C GLU A 5 7.37 13.82 -41.83
N ALA A 6 6.27 14.40 -41.34
CA ALA A 6 6.21 15.06 -40.06
C ALA A 6 6.61 14.08 -38.97
N GLN A 7 7.84 14.22 -38.48
CA GLN A 7 8.28 13.61 -37.25
C GLN A 7 7.34 14.08 -36.14
N GLU A 8 6.49 13.19 -35.62
CA GLU A 8 5.76 13.45 -34.37
C GLU A 8 6.80 13.73 -33.29
N ASP A 9 7.05 15.01 -33.02
CA ASP A 9 7.85 15.48 -31.91
C ASP A 9 7.23 14.91 -30.63
N ASN A 10 7.73 13.76 -30.20
CA ASN A 10 7.42 13.17 -28.91
C ASN A 10 8.01 14.09 -27.84
N VAL A 11 7.26 15.13 -27.48
CA VAL A 11 7.69 16.06 -26.44
C VAL A 11 7.73 15.27 -25.14
N SER A 12 8.94 14.89 -24.71
CA SER A 12 9.16 14.20 -23.46
C SER A 12 8.63 15.06 -22.31
N MET A 13 7.53 14.61 -21.72
CA MET A 13 6.91 15.24 -20.57
C MET A 13 7.68 14.85 -19.33
N ARG A 14 8.09 15.83 -18.52
CA ARG A 14 8.66 15.55 -17.20
C ARG A 14 7.55 15.14 -16.27
N ARG A 15 7.68 13.96 -15.65
CA ARG A 15 6.66 13.38 -14.77
C ARG A 15 7.05 13.53 -13.32
N PHE A 16 6.07 13.92 -12.52
CA PHE A 16 6.20 14.09 -11.09
C PHE A 16 5.06 13.37 -10.39
N GLU A 17 5.38 12.63 -9.33
CA GLU A 17 4.42 11.81 -8.60
C GLU A 17 4.34 12.18 -7.12
N TYR A 18 3.16 12.03 -6.55
CA TYR A 18 2.88 12.24 -5.13
C TYR A 18 2.14 11.01 -4.61
N ILE A 19 2.85 10.20 -3.82
CA ILE A 19 2.33 8.98 -3.19
C ILE A 19 2.50 9.13 -1.68
N GLN A 20 1.38 9.33 -0.97
CA GLN A 20 1.36 9.44 0.49
C GLN A 20 -0.03 9.07 1.02
N GLY A 21 -0.07 8.18 2.02
CA GLY A 21 -1.30 7.66 2.60
C GLY A 21 -2.25 7.14 1.50
N ASN A 22 -3.53 7.50 1.53
CA ASN A 22 -4.51 7.07 0.53
C ASN A 22 -4.43 7.79 -0.83
N THR A 23 -3.40 8.61 -1.06
CA THR A 23 -3.26 9.42 -2.28
C THR A 23 -2.11 8.93 -3.15
N ALA A 24 -2.38 8.67 -4.42
CA ALA A 24 -1.39 8.44 -5.47
C ALA A 24 -1.76 9.29 -6.69
N LYS A 25 -0.96 10.31 -7.00
CA LYS A 25 -1.23 11.29 -8.06
C LYS A 25 0.00 11.49 -8.92
N PHE A 26 -0.23 11.82 -10.18
CA PHE A 26 0.83 12.28 -11.08
C PHE A 26 0.50 13.67 -11.64
N TRP A 27 1.55 14.39 -11.99
CA TRP A 27 1.53 15.65 -12.69
C TRP A 27 2.68 15.66 -13.70
N GLU A 28 2.38 16.04 -14.93
CA GLU A 28 3.32 16.06 -16.03
C GLU A 28 3.33 17.44 -16.65
N VAL A 29 4.50 17.86 -17.09
CA VAL A 29 4.67 19.13 -17.80
C VAL A 29 5.65 19.00 -18.95
N ALA A 30 5.30 19.64 -20.05
CA ALA A 30 6.14 19.83 -21.21
C ALA A 30 6.11 21.30 -21.65
N ARG A 31 7.17 21.72 -22.33
CA ARG A 31 7.28 23.03 -22.95
C ARG A 31 7.71 22.87 -24.40
N ARG A 32 7.01 23.53 -25.32
CA ARG A 32 7.37 23.63 -26.73
C ARG A 32 7.34 25.10 -27.14
N GLY A 33 8.50 25.69 -27.40
CA GLY A 33 8.60 27.13 -27.64
C GLY A 33 8.06 27.94 -26.46
N SER A 34 7.05 28.77 -26.73
CA SER A 34 6.33 29.57 -25.73
C SER A 34 5.04 28.90 -25.22
N THR A 35 4.80 27.64 -25.57
CA THR A 35 3.63 26.86 -25.15
C THR A 35 3.99 25.90 -24.02
N LEU A 36 3.17 25.87 -22.96
CA LEU A 36 3.23 24.87 -21.90
C LEU A 36 2.07 23.89 -22.02
N THR A 37 2.33 22.60 -21.86
CA THR A 37 1.30 21.57 -21.76
C THR A 37 1.43 20.85 -20.43
N VAL A 38 0.33 20.71 -19.71
CA VAL A 38 0.26 20.07 -18.39
C VAL A 38 -0.79 18.97 -18.41
N ARG A 39 -0.45 17.80 -17.87
CA ARG A 39 -1.39 16.69 -17.64
C ARG A 39 -1.35 16.27 -16.17
N SER A 40 -2.46 15.78 -15.62
CA SER A 40 -2.47 15.29 -14.24
C SER A 40 -3.59 14.29 -14.02
N GLY A 41 -3.42 13.40 -13.06
CA GLY A 41 -4.39 12.36 -12.77
C GLY A 41 -4.09 11.59 -11.49
N ARG A 42 -4.93 10.59 -11.23
CA ARG A 42 -4.65 9.56 -10.22
C ARG A 42 -3.83 8.45 -10.90
N ILE A 43 -2.79 7.97 -10.23
CA ILE A 43 -2.03 6.80 -10.71
C ILE A 43 -2.97 5.58 -10.69
N GLY A 44 -3.03 4.81 -11.79
CA GLY A 44 -3.96 3.68 -11.94
C GLY A 44 -5.42 4.04 -12.16
N GLY A 45 -5.74 5.32 -12.37
CA GLY A 45 -7.11 5.77 -12.58
C GLY A 45 -7.21 6.76 -13.74
N THR A 46 -8.33 7.49 -13.77
CA THR A 46 -8.60 8.45 -14.85
C THR A 46 -7.64 9.64 -14.78
N ALA A 47 -7.01 9.94 -15.91
CA ALA A 47 -6.26 11.17 -16.14
C ALA A 47 -7.19 12.29 -16.59
N LYS A 48 -6.85 13.53 -16.26
CA LYS A 48 -7.51 14.70 -16.86
C LYS A 48 -6.95 14.94 -18.25
N GLU A 49 -7.79 15.51 -19.11
CA GLU A 49 -7.34 16.02 -20.41
C GLU A 49 -6.16 16.98 -20.26
N PRO A 50 -5.14 16.89 -21.15
CA PRO A 50 -4.03 17.83 -21.17
C PRO A 50 -4.52 19.27 -21.32
N ARG A 51 -3.89 20.18 -20.57
CA ARG A 51 -4.17 21.62 -20.64
C ARG A 51 -2.97 22.33 -21.22
N THR A 52 -3.22 23.11 -22.27
CA THR A 52 -2.19 23.90 -22.94
C THR A 52 -2.34 25.37 -22.61
N LYS A 53 -1.23 26.04 -22.33
CA LYS A 53 -1.17 27.49 -22.06
C LYS A 53 -0.10 28.11 -22.95
N GLN A 54 -0.54 29.00 -23.83
CA GLN A 54 0.35 29.86 -24.59
C GLN A 54 0.85 31.01 -23.71
N LEU A 55 2.15 31.30 -23.78
CA LEU A 55 2.78 32.45 -23.13
C LEU A 55 3.39 33.37 -24.18
N ASP A 56 3.76 34.57 -23.73
CA ASP A 56 4.18 35.68 -24.60
C ASP A 56 5.42 35.35 -25.43
N ASP A 57 6.40 34.70 -24.82
CA ASP A 57 7.64 34.30 -25.48
C ASP A 57 8.27 33.05 -24.85
N TYR A 58 9.39 32.61 -25.43
CA TYR A 58 10.16 31.46 -24.96
C TYR A 58 10.63 31.63 -23.49
N MET A 59 11.12 32.81 -23.13
CA MET A 59 11.69 33.08 -21.81
C MET A 59 10.60 33.08 -20.72
N ALA A 60 9.42 33.63 -21.04
CA ALA A 60 8.25 33.59 -20.18
C ALA A 60 7.79 32.15 -19.93
N ALA A 61 7.77 31.32 -20.98
CA ALA A 61 7.44 29.90 -20.86
C ALA A 61 8.46 29.11 -20.04
N GLU A 62 9.75 29.37 -20.22
CA GLU A 62 10.81 28.75 -19.42
C GLU A 62 10.71 29.12 -17.94
N ARG A 63 10.55 30.41 -17.61
CA ARG A 63 10.39 30.86 -16.22
C ARG A 63 9.15 30.25 -15.55
N GLU A 64 8.03 30.18 -16.28
CA GLU A 64 6.80 29.59 -15.76
C GLU A 64 6.93 28.07 -15.58
N PHE A 65 7.58 27.37 -16.51
CA PHE A 65 7.89 25.95 -16.41
C PHE A 65 8.69 25.63 -15.12
N ASP A 66 9.78 26.36 -14.90
CA ASP A 66 10.63 26.18 -13.71
C ASP A 66 9.90 26.57 -12.42
N ARG A 67 9.02 27.59 -12.48
CA ARG A 67 8.19 27.99 -11.35
C ARG A 67 7.22 26.87 -10.95
N LEU A 68 6.56 26.25 -11.94
CA LEU A 68 5.60 25.15 -11.70
C LEU A 68 6.30 23.94 -11.09
N ILE A 69 7.47 23.57 -11.60
CA ILE A 69 8.26 22.45 -11.07
C ILE A 69 8.66 22.73 -9.62
N ARG A 70 9.22 23.90 -9.32
CA ARG A 70 9.59 24.27 -7.94
C ARG A 70 8.39 24.28 -6.98
N ASP A 71 7.20 24.69 -7.44
CA ASP A 71 5.97 24.61 -6.63
C ASP A 71 5.56 23.16 -6.36
N LYS A 72 5.66 22.27 -7.35
CA LYS A 72 5.32 20.85 -7.20
C LYS A 72 6.28 20.12 -6.26
N LEU A 73 7.59 20.32 -6.43
CA LEU A 73 8.62 19.76 -5.55
C LEU A 73 8.39 20.20 -4.10
N ARG A 74 8.09 21.49 -3.87
CA ARG A 74 7.77 22.01 -2.53
C ARG A 74 6.53 21.38 -1.89
N ARG A 75 5.59 20.89 -2.71
CA ARG A 75 4.38 20.19 -2.25
C ARG A 75 4.61 18.69 -2.05
N GLY A 76 5.84 18.21 -2.15
CA GLY A 76 6.22 16.81 -1.93
C GLY A 76 6.06 15.91 -3.16
N TYR A 77 5.91 16.48 -4.37
CA TYR A 77 6.02 15.67 -5.58
C TYR A 77 7.49 15.32 -5.83
N VAL A 78 7.74 14.12 -6.33
CA VAL A 78 9.06 13.64 -6.72
C VAL A 78 9.08 13.43 -8.22
N GLU A 79 10.16 13.86 -8.87
CA GLU A 79 10.37 13.60 -10.30
C GLU A 79 10.72 12.13 -10.53
N VAL A 80 10.10 11.52 -11.53
CA VAL A 80 10.33 10.11 -11.89
C VAL A 80 10.59 9.99 -13.39
N ASP A 81 11.55 9.15 -13.75
CA ASP A 81 11.87 8.87 -15.15
C ASP A 81 10.83 7.93 -15.78
N ASP A 82 10.40 6.92 -15.00
CA ASP A 82 9.35 5.99 -15.39
C ASP A 82 8.10 6.17 -14.52
N ALA A 83 6.93 6.01 -15.13
CA ALA A 83 5.66 6.08 -14.40
C ALA A 83 5.56 4.94 -13.39
N SER A 84 5.22 5.25 -12.13
CA SER A 84 4.99 4.20 -11.15
C SER A 84 3.77 3.37 -11.56
N GLU A 85 3.88 2.07 -11.31
CA GLU A 85 2.76 1.17 -11.43
C GLU A 85 1.64 1.54 -10.44
N PRO A 86 0.38 1.29 -10.82
CA PRO A 86 -0.71 1.46 -9.89
C PRO A 86 -0.56 0.52 -8.69
N GLU A 87 -0.90 1.03 -7.51
CA GLU A 87 -1.04 0.18 -6.33
C GLU A 87 -2.09 -0.89 -6.62
N ALA A 88 -1.69 -2.16 -6.44
CA ALA A 88 -2.61 -3.28 -6.58
C ALA A 88 -3.79 -3.09 -5.63
N PRO A 89 -5.04 -3.33 -6.08
CA PRO A 89 -6.18 -3.31 -5.17
C PRO A 89 -5.96 -4.34 -4.07
N MET A 90 -6.40 -4.01 -2.86
CA MET A 90 -6.37 -4.98 -1.77
C MET A 90 -7.26 -6.17 -2.18
N PRO A 91 -6.75 -7.41 -2.12
CA PRO A 91 -7.49 -8.58 -2.57
C PRO A 91 -8.75 -8.79 -1.73
N ASP A 92 -9.78 -9.37 -2.35
CA ASP A 92 -11.06 -9.64 -1.68
C ASP A 92 -10.94 -10.92 -0.84
N ARG A 93 -10.38 -10.76 0.36
CA ARG A 93 -10.09 -11.86 1.27
C ARG A 93 -10.75 -11.66 2.62
N LEU A 94 -11.26 -12.75 3.18
CA LEU A 94 -11.73 -12.79 4.56
C LEU A 94 -10.52 -12.99 5.47
N LEU A 95 -10.37 -12.11 6.46
CA LEU A 95 -9.33 -12.25 7.47
C LEU A 95 -9.92 -12.74 8.78
N VAL A 96 -9.22 -13.65 9.44
CA VAL A 96 -9.48 -14.04 10.82
C VAL A 96 -8.31 -13.55 11.66
N LEU A 97 -8.59 -12.64 12.58
CA LEU A 97 -7.61 -12.20 13.56
C LEU A 97 -7.81 -13.02 14.81
N ARG A 98 -6.76 -13.68 15.29
CA ARG A 98 -6.80 -14.54 16.48
C ARG A 98 -5.76 -14.12 17.49
N THR A 99 -6.17 -13.85 18.72
CA THR A 99 -5.23 -13.48 19.79
C THR A 99 -4.26 -14.62 20.08
N LEU A 100 -3.00 -14.28 20.37
CA LEU A 100 -1.98 -15.29 20.64
C LEU A 100 -2.25 -16.04 21.96
N GLU A 101 -2.89 -15.35 22.90
CA GLU A 101 -3.37 -15.89 24.17
C GLU A 101 -4.86 -15.59 24.31
N GLY A 102 -5.63 -16.46 24.97
CA GLY A 102 -7.08 -16.26 25.20
C GLY A 102 -8.00 -16.77 24.09
N GLY A 103 -7.53 -16.81 22.84
CA GLY A 103 -8.22 -17.47 21.72
C GLY A 103 -9.42 -16.69 21.16
N GLU A 104 -9.50 -15.38 21.42
CA GLU A 104 -10.49 -14.51 20.83
C GLU A 104 -10.28 -14.35 19.33
N GLU A 105 -11.39 -14.31 18.59
CA GLU A 105 -11.39 -14.12 17.14
C GLU A 105 -12.15 -12.84 16.77
N LEU A 106 -11.63 -12.11 15.78
CA LEU A 106 -12.36 -11.11 15.01
C LEU A 106 -12.32 -11.50 13.54
N ARG A 107 -13.48 -11.53 12.89
CA ARG A 107 -13.59 -11.81 11.45
C ARG A 107 -13.80 -10.51 10.69
N LEU A 108 -12.97 -10.28 9.67
CA LEU A 108 -13.09 -9.15 8.77
C LEU A 108 -13.42 -9.63 7.37
N GLU A 109 -14.66 -9.39 6.95
CA GLU A 109 -15.10 -9.54 5.57
C GLU A 109 -14.28 -8.62 4.64
N PRO A 110 -14.16 -8.94 3.33
CA PRO A 110 -13.36 -8.14 2.39
C PRO A 110 -13.64 -6.63 2.44
N SER A 111 -14.92 -6.25 2.53
CA SER A 111 -15.32 -4.84 2.63
C SER A 111 -14.93 -4.19 3.96
N ALA A 112 -14.96 -4.94 5.06
CA ALA A 112 -14.55 -4.50 6.38
C ALA A 112 -13.04 -4.31 6.43
N THR A 113 -12.27 -5.26 5.89
CA THR A 113 -10.81 -5.19 5.77
C THR A 113 -10.40 -3.95 4.98
N ARG A 114 -11.01 -3.71 3.80
CA ARG A 114 -10.70 -2.52 2.97
C ARG A 114 -10.96 -1.24 3.73
N TYR A 115 -12.07 -1.18 4.46
CA TYR A 115 -12.41 -0.01 5.26
C TYR A 115 -11.43 0.20 6.41
N ILE A 116 -11.08 -0.84 7.18
CA ILE A 116 -10.14 -0.72 8.30
C ILE A 116 -8.76 -0.29 7.82
N VAL A 117 -8.20 -0.95 6.80
CA VAL A 117 -6.89 -0.56 6.23
C VAL A 117 -6.92 0.89 5.77
N TRP A 118 -7.91 1.26 4.96
CA TRP A 118 -8.07 2.64 4.49
C TRP A 118 -8.15 3.64 5.64
N ARG A 119 -8.93 3.31 6.68
CA ARG A 119 -9.17 4.14 7.86
C ARG A 119 -7.90 4.31 8.69
N MET A 120 -7.14 3.23 8.90
CA MET A 120 -5.89 3.26 9.66
C MET A 120 -4.78 4.04 8.92
N VAL A 121 -4.74 3.94 7.59
CA VAL A 121 -3.86 4.77 6.75
C VAL A 121 -4.29 6.24 6.80
N GLU A 122 -5.60 6.53 6.81
CA GLU A 122 -6.11 7.91 6.88
C GLU A 122 -5.70 8.62 8.19
N VAL A 123 -5.67 7.90 9.32
CA VAL A 123 -5.24 8.45 10.62
C VAL A 123 -3.74 8.35 10.88
N GLY A 124 -2.98 7.83 9.91
CA GLY A 124 -1.53 7.69 10.00
C GLY A 124 -1.07 6.74 11.12
N VAL A 125 -1.82 5.67 11.38
CA VAL A 125 -1.34 4.55 12.22
C VAL A 125 -0.91 3.36 11.38
N MET A 126 -1.38 3.27 10.13
CA MET A 126 -0.84 2.36 9.14
C MET A 126 -0.15 3.09 8.00
N ASP A 127 0.88 2.46 7.45
CA ASP A 127 1.49 2.87 6.19
C ASP A 127 1.44 1.72 5.18
N LYS A 128 0.93 2.03 4.00
CA LYS A 128 0.84 1.11 2.87
C LYS A 128 2.11 1.06 2.03
N GLN A 129 3.01 2.03 2.21
CA GLN A 129 4.30 2.09 1.52
C GLN A 129 5.37 1.27 2.24
N GLU A 130 5.13 0.92 3.51
CA GLU A 130 5.99 0.01 4.27
C GLU A 130 6.04 -1.36 3.58
N ARG A 131 7.25 -1.89 3.40
CA ARG A 131 7.45 -3.15 2.69
C ARG A 131 7.57 -4.30 3.69
N PRO A 132 6.98 -5.47 3.40
CA PRO A 132 7.22 -6.65 4.23
C PRO A 132 8.72 -7.00 4.23
N PRO A 133 9.24 -7.59 5.32
CA PRO A 133 10.56 -8.20 5.29
C PRO A 133 10.62 -9.28 4.22
N ASP A 134 11.79 -9.43 3.60
CA ASP A 134 12.01 -10.49 2.61
C ASP A 134 12.06 -11.87 3.29
N LEU A 135 11.02 -12.66 3.03
CA LEU A 135 10.90 -14.03 3.53
C LEU A 135 11.40 -15.09 2.52
N GLN A 136 11.84 -14.70 1.32
CA GLN A 136 12.30 -15.65 0.30
C GLN A 136 13.47 -16.51 0.80
N ARG A 137 14.35 -15.93 1.62
CA ARG A 137 15.44 -16.67 2.28
C ARG A 137 14.94 -17.88 3.07
N TRP A 138 13.74 -17.83 3.63
CA TRP A 138 13.14 -18.91 4.40
C TRP A 138 12.51 -19.97 3.50
N LEU A 139 11.92 -19.59 2.37
CA LEU A 139 11.46 -20.55 1.34
C LEU A 139 12.61 -21.46 0.91
N TYR A 140 13.74 -20.87 0.49
CA TYR A 140 14.92 -21.63 0.08
C TYR A 140 15.54 -22.45 1.22
N ARG A 141 15.39 -22.01 2.47
CA ARG A 141 15.88 -22.76 3.63
C ARG A 141 14.98 -23.96 3.94
N ALA A 142 13.66 -23.81 3.80
CA ALA A 142 12.70 -24.90 3.94
C ALA A 142 12.93 -25.98 2.87
N SER A 143 13.03 -25.59 1.59
CA SER A 143 13.34 -26.52 0.47
C SER A 143 14.61 -27.33 0.75
N ARG A 144 15.70 -26.66 1.13
CA ARG A 144 16.98 -27.34 1.42
C ARG A 144 16.90 -28.31 2.59
N ARG A 145 16.14 -27.98 3.65
CA ARG A 145 15.95 -28.87 4.81
C ARG A 145 15.15 -30.11 4.43
N LEU A 146 14.22 -29.99 3.49
CA LEU A 146 13.45 -31.11 2.94
C LEU A 146 14.14 -31.79 1.74
N ARG A 147 15.37 -31.37 1.40
CA ARG A 147 16.15 -31.89 0.27
C ARG A 147 15.46 -31.73 -1.09
N LEU A 148 14.65 -30.68 -1.23
CA LEU A 148 14.07 -30.26 -2.50
C LEU A 148 15.05 -29.39 -3.28
N GLU A 149 15.00 -29.45 -4.61
CA GLU A 149 15.80 -28.61 -5.49
C GLU A 149 15.30 -27.15 -5.48
N ASP A 150 13.98 -26.95 -5.39
CA ASP A 150 13.34 -25.62 -5.34
C ASP A 150 12.12 -25.63 -4.38
N VAL A 151 11.37 -24.53 -4.34
CA VAL A 151 10.06 -24.45 -3.70
C VAL A 151 9.11 -25.44 -4.39
N PRO A 152 8.45 -26.34 -3.63
CA PRO A 152 7.55 -27.32 -4.22
C PRO A 152 6.34 -26.64 -4.87
N GLU A 153 5.95 -27.13 -6.06
CA GLU A 153 4.71 -26.74 -6.73
C GLU A 153 3.47 -27.27 -5.98
N ASP A 154 2.30 -26.75 -6.32
CA ASP A 154 1.04 -27.18 -5.73
C ASP A 154 0.75 -28.67 -5.97
N GLY A 155 0.33 -29.37 -4.92
CA GLY A 155 0.09 -30.81 -4.94
C GLY A 155 1.34 -31.68 -4.77
N HIS A 156 2.51 -31.09 -4.53
CA HIS A 156 3.73 -31.85 -4.22
C HIS A 156 3.57 -32.65 -2.91
N PRO A 157 4.08 -33.89 -2.80
CA PRO A 157 3.88 -34.73 -1.60
C PRO A 157 4.43 -34.16 -0.29
N LEU A 158 5.38 -33.21 -0.36
CA LEU A 158 5.98 -32.52 0.79
C LEU A 158 5.49 -31.07 0.93
N GLN A 159 4.37 -30.70 0.30
CA GLN A 159 3.88 -29.33 0.32
C GLN A 159 3.51 -28.88 1.75
N ASP A 160 2.82 -29.74 2.50
CA ASP A 160 2.41 -29.43 3.87
C ASP A 160 3.63 -29.28 4.79
N GLU A 161 4.57 -30.24 4.76
CA GLU A 161 5.79 -30.13 5.58
C GLU A 161 6.66 -28.93 5.17
N PHE A 162 6.65 -28.55 3.89
CA PHE A 162 7.35 -27.37 3.42
C PHE A 162 6.77 -26.10 4.02
N TRP A 163 5.44 -25.94 3.98
CA TRP A 163 4.78 -24.76 4.54
C TRP A 163 4.90 -24.69 6.06
N ASP A 164 4.75 -25.81 6.77
CA ASP A 164 4.98 -25.89 8.22
C ASP A 164 6.39 -25.41 8.57
N LEU A 165 7.40 -25.92 7.86
CA LEU A 165 8.79 -25.56 8.10
C LEU A 165 9.10 -24.10 7.72
N TYR A 166 8.52 -23.60 6.64
CA TYR A 166 8.60 -22.19 6.27
C TYR A 166 7.97 -21.30 7.35
N MET A 167 6.82 -21.69 7.89
CA MET A 167 6.13 -20.95 8.96
C MET A 167 6.95 -20.93 10.24
N GLU A 168 7.55 -22.07 10.62
CA GLU A 168 8.46 -22.15 11.76
C GLU A 168 9.68 -21.22 11.58
N LEU A 169 10.35 -21.31 10.42
CA LEU A 169 11.58 -20.57 10.13
C LEU A 169 11.36 -19.06 10.04
N SER A 170 10.22 -18.63 9.49
CA SER A 170 9.90 -17.21 9.28
C SER A 170 9.25 -16.52 10.48
N ALA A 171 8.88 -17.26 11.53
CA ALA A 171 8.06 -16.76 12.64
C ALA A 171 8.63 -15.50 13.32
N ALA A 172 9.95 -15.41 13.48
CA ALA A 172 10.60 -14.24 14.10
C ALA A 172 10.46 -12.98 13.24
N ASP A 173 10.66 -13.09 11.92
CA ASP A 173 10.51 -11.96 11.00
C ASP A 173 9.05 -11.54 10.89
N ARG A 174 8.11 -12.50 10.87
CA ARG A 174 6.66 -12.23 10.87
C ARG A 174 6.17 -11.52 12.13
N ARG A 175 6.87 -11.69 13.26
CA ARG A 175 6.59 -11.02 14.55
C ARG A 175 7.27 -9.66 14.67
N THR A 176 8.19 -9.30 13.78
CA THR A 176 8.93 -8.05 13.89
C THR A 176 7.99 -6.85 13.71
N GLU A 177 8.19 -5.80 14.51
CA GLU A 177 7.45 -4.53 14.36
C GLU A 177 7.77 -3.91 12.99
N SER A 178 6.73 -3.47 12.29
CA SER A 178 6.85 -3.07 10.88
C SER A 178 7.71 -1.81 10.70
N SER A 179 7.62 -0.86 11.63
CA SER A 179 8.34 0.41 11.53
C SER A 179 8.69 1.00 12.91
N GLN A 180 9.59 1.98 12.90
CA GLN A 180 9.88 2.78 14.08
C GLN A 180 8.78 3.83 14.30
N HIS A 181 8.53 4.21 15.56
CA HIS A 181 7.52 5.21 15.97
C HIS A 181 6.05 4.76 15.92
N GLY A 182 5.79 3.45 15.90
CA GLY A 182 4.45 2.91 16.13
C GLY A 182 3.52 2.93 14.92
N ILE A 183 4.06 3.13 13.71
CA ILE A 183 3.33 2.94 12.46
C ILE A 183 3.34 1.44 12.11
N VAL A 184 2.18 0.91 11.77
CA VAL A 184 2.00 -0.49 11.39
C VAL A 184 2.04 -0.63 9.87
N GLY A 185 2.77 -1.60 9.35
CA GLY A 185 2.78 -1.87 7.91
C GLY A 185 1.43 -2.44 7.48
N ALA A 186 0.74 -1.79 6.55
CA ALA A 186 -0.55 -2.25 6.05
C ALA A 186 -0.45 -3.63 5.37
N TYR A 187 0.76 -3.99 4.91
CA TYR A 187 1.08 -5.31 4.37
C TYR A 187 0.69 -6.47 5.30
N LYS A 188 0.67 -6.23 6.63
CA LYS A 188 0.27 -7.23 7.62
C LYS A 188 -1.19 -7.68 7.49
N LEU A 189 -2.03 -6.86 6.87
CA LEU A 189 -3.42 -7.21 6.55
C LEU A 189 -3.63 -7.58 5.08
N SER A 190 -2.73 -7.21 4.16
CA SER A 190 -3.00 -7.31 2.71
C SER A 190 -2.32 -8.46 1.97
N ILE A 191 -1.25 -9.06 2.51
CA ILE A 191 -0.42 -10.02 1.74
C ILE A 191 -0.79 -11.50 2.00
N GLY A 192 -1.32 -11.83 3.19
CA GLY A 192 -1.75 -13.20 3.52
C GLY A 192 -0.60 -14.18 3.76
N THR A 193 0.29 -13.85 4.70
CA THR A 193 1.41 -14.74 5.12
C THR A 193 1.42 -14.91 6.63
N ASP A 194 0.23 -15.00 7.23
CA ASP A 194 0.03 -15.16 8.67
C ASP A 194 0.86 -14.17 9.49
N TRP A 195 0.73 -12.88 9.17
CA TRP A 195 1.47 -11.83 9.85
C TRP A 195 1.03 -11.72 11.30
N ILE A 196 1.95 -11.29 12.16
CA ILE A 196 1.65 -11.04 13.57
C ILE A 196 1.60 -9.53 13.79
N ILE A 197 0.49 -9.06 14.35
CA ILE A 197 0.42 -7.75 14.98
C ILE A 197 0.85 -7.94 16.42
N THR A 198 1.96 -7.29 16.79
CA THR A 198 2.50 -7.37 18.15
C THR A 198 1.58 -6.70 19.16
N ALA A 199 1.72 -7.02 20.45
CA ALA A 199 1.00 -6.34 21.53
C ALA A 199 1.10 -4.81 21.45
N LYS A 200 2.28 -4.28 21.12
CA LYS A 200 2.53 -2.84 20.98
C LYS A 200 1.85 -2.24 19.76
N GLU A 201 1.93 -2.90 18.60
CA GLU A 201 1.20 -2.47 17.40
C GLU A 201 -0.31 -2.50 17.64
N ALA A 202 -0.83 -3.52 18.32
CA ALA A 202 -2.24 -3.61 18.71
C ALA A 202 -2.66 -2.47 19.65
N ALA A 203 -1.84 -2.14 20.66
CA ALA A 203 -2.10 -1.01 21.55
C ALA A 203 -2.18 0.30 20.77
N ASN A 204 -1.22 0.54 19.85
CA ASN A 204 -1.21 1.73 19.00
C ASN A 204 -2.44 1.80 18.09
N LEU A 205 -2.86 0.66 17.52
CA LEU A 205 -4.05 0.59 16.67
C LEU A 205 -5.32 0.92 17.46
N ALA A 206 -5.48 0.38 18.66
CA ALA A 206 -6.62 0.71 19.53
C ALA A 206 -6.65 2.20 19.89
N GLU A 207 -5.51 2.75 20.34
CA GLU A 207 -5.40 4.15 20.75
C GLU A 207 -5.68 5.10 19.58
N ALA A 208 -5.02 4.89 18.43
CA ALA A 208 -5.18 5.75 17.26
C ALA A 208 -6.60 5.67 16.68
N SER A 209 -7.22 4.49 16.67
CA SER A 209 -8.60 4.29 16.22
C SER A 209 -9.60 5.07 17.07
N HIS A 210 -9.34 5.16 18.38
CA HIS A 210 -10.20 5.89 19.32
C HIS A 210 -9.98 7.41 19.27
N THR A 211 -8.71 7.85 19.21
CA THR A 211 -8.35 9.27 19.43
C THR A 211 -8.32 10.11 18.15
N ARG A 212 -8.14 9.51 16.97
CA ARG A 212 -7.90 10.25 15.72
C ARG A 212 -9.12 10.16 14.80
N PRO A 213 -10.00 11.19 14.71
CA PRO A 213 -11.18 11.13 13.83
C PRO A 213 -10.81 11.16 12.32
N PRO A 214 -11.67 10.64 11.43
CA PRO A 214 -11.47 10.72 9.99
C PRO A 214 -11.52 12.15 9.49
N ARG A 215 -10.72 12.47 8.47
CA ARG A 215 -10.59 13.85 7.97
C ARG A 215 -11.75 14.24 7.07
N ARG A 216 -12.34 13.30 6.34
CA ARG A 216 -13.30 13.62 5.25
C ARG A 216 -14.58 12.80 5.26
N HIS A 217 -14.61 11.67 5.97
CA HIS A 217 -15.68 10.68 5.82
C HIS A 217 -16.54 10.56 7.09
N LYS A 218 -17.85 10.72 6.97
CA LYS A 218 -18.80 10.40 8.05
C LYS A 218 -19.06 8.90 8.04
N ALA A 219 -18.62 8.20 9.08
CA ALA A 219 -18.81 6.75 9.20
C ALA A 219 -20.31 6.39 9.29
N SER A 220 -20.71 5.37 8.52
CA SER A 220 -22.02 4.74 8.64
C SER A 220 -22.21 4.11 10.03
N ASN A 221 -23.43 3.67 10.36
CA ASN A 221 -23.65 2.91 11.60
C ASN A 221 -22.82 1.61 11.62
N SER A 222 -22.81 0.86 10.51
CA SER A 222 -22.05 -0.39 10.39
C SER A 222 -20.54 -0.17 10.53
N GLN A 223 -20.01 0.90 9.93
CA GLN A 223 -18.60 1.26 10.06
C GLN A 223 -18.22 1.70 11.47
N ARG A 224 -19.16 2.27 12.23
CA ARG A 224 -18.94 2.62 13.64
C ARG A 224 -18.92 1.40 14.54
N GLU A 225 -19.82 0.44 14.33
CA GLU A 225 -19.79 -0.82 15.08
C GLU A 225 -18.51 -1.60 14.75
N LEU A 226 -18.17 -1.71 13.46
CA LEU A 226 -16.92 -2.34 13.04
C LEU A 226 -15.68 -1.68 13.69
N LEU A 227 -15.65 -0.35 13.80
CA LEU A 227 -14.54 0.35 14.45
C LEU A 227 -14.50 0.07 15.95
N LYS A 228 -15.65 -0.08 16.60
CA LYS A 228 -15.75 -0.44 18.01
C LYS A 228 -15.23 -1.87 18.23
N ASP A 229 -15.69 -2.84 17.45
CA ASP A 229 -15.21 -4.23 17.50
C ASP A 229 -13.70 -4.30 17.24
N TRP A 230 -13.21 -3.53 16.27
CA TRP A 230 -11.78 -3.38 15.98
C TRP A 230 -11.00 -2.83 17.18
N ILE A 231 -11.49 -1.79 17.86
CA ILE A 231 -10.85 -1.21 19.04
C ILE A 231 -10.82 -2.23 20.19
N GLU A 232 -11.96 -2.85 20.51
CA GLU A 232 -12.07 -3.82 21.60
C GLU A 232 -11.16 -5.03 21.36
N PHE A 233 -11.11 -5.53 20.11
CA PHE A 233 -10.23 -6.63 19.76
C PHE A 233 -8.75 -6.24 19.89
N ASN A 234 -8.35 -5.06 19.41
CA ASN A 234 -6.96 -4.60 19.54
C ASN A 234 -6.55 -4.37 21.00
N GLN A 235 -7.48 -3.96 21.88
CA GLN A 235 -7.22 -3.88 23.32
C GLN A 235 -6.94 -5.25 23.93
N LYS A 236 -7.72 -6.28 23.56
CA LYS A 236 -7.47 -7.67 23.99
C LYS A 236 -6.13 -8.17 23.47
N GLY A 237 -5.88 -8.00 22.18
CA GLY A 237 -4.61 -8.33 21.54
C GLY A 237 -3.41 -7.68 22.22
N ALA A 238 -3.52 -6.40 22.60
CA ALA A 238 -2.48 -5.72 23.35
C ALA A 238 -2.19 -6.37 24.72
N SER A 239 -3.22 -6.85 25.41
CA SER A 239 -3.07 -7.57 26.69
C SER A 239 -2.64 -9.03 26.56
N GLN A 240 -2.74 -9.62 25.37
CA GLN A 240 -2.57 -11.05 25.10
C GLN A 240 -1.39 -11.33 24.15
N GLY A 241 -0.35 -10.51 24.22
CA GLY A 241 0.89 -10.70 23.46
C GLY A 241 0.81 -10.34 21.96
N GLY A 242 -0.36 -9.95 21.46
CA GLY A 242 -0.63 -9.66 20.06
C GLY A 242 -1.67 -10.61 19.46
N TYR A 243 -1.74 -10.63 18.13
CA TYR A 243 -2.61 -11.55 17.39
C TYR A 243 -2.02 -11.91 16.02
N ILE A 244 -2.38 -13.08 15.54
CA ILE A 244 -2.09 -13.54 14.18
C ILE A 244 -3.20 -13.05 13.23
N VAL A 245 -2.81 -12.69 12.02
CA VAL A 245 -3.71 -12.32 10.93
C VAL A 245 -3.71 -13.46 9.92
N GLU A 246 -4.70 -14.34 10.03
CA GLU A 246 -4.89 -15.48 9.14
C GLU A 246 -5.74 -15.04 7.95
N CYS A 247 -5.31 -15.41 6.75
CA CYS A 247 -6.11 -15.26 5.54
C CYS A 247 -6.85 -16.57 5.28
N LEU A 248 -8.18 -16.54 5.30
CA LEU A 248 -8.95 -17.66 4.77
C LEU A 248 -9.13 -17.47 3.27
N GLU A 249 -8.93 -18.53 2.48
CA GLU A 249 -9.03 -18.49 1.03
C GLU A 249 -10.35 -17.87 0.55
N GLU A 250 -10.28 -17.27 -0.64
CA GLU A 250 -11.38 -16.57 -1.29
C GLU A 250 -12.67 -17.38 -1.21
N THR A 251 -13.74 -16.79 -0.68
CA THR A 251 -15.08 -17.36 -0.86
C THR A 251 -15.26 -17.52 -2.37
N PRO A 252 -15.45 -18.75 -2.90
CA PRO A 252 -15.71 -18.90 -4.32
C PRO A 252 -17.00 -18.14 -4.63
N VAL A 253 -16.92 -17.23 -5.61
CA VAL A 253 -18.06 -16.47 -6.12
C VAL A 253 -19.10 -17.42 -6.71
#